data_AF-A0A9E0CU20-F1
#
_entry.id   AF-A0A9E0CU20-F1
#
_cell.length_a   1.000
_cell.length_b   1.000
_cell.length_c   1.000
_cell.angle_alpha   90.00
_cell.angle_beta   90.00
_cell.angle_gamma   90.00
#
_symmetry.space_group_name_H-M   'P 1'
#
loop_
_entity.id
_entity.type
_entity.pdbx_description
1 polymer ?
#
loop_
_entity_poly.entity_id
_entity_poly.type
_entity_poly.pdbx_seq_one_letter_code
_entity_poly.pdbx_strand_id
1 'polypeptide(L)' 'METEPTHADTAAPAHSAAPLDLDGIERDLADVEVALARLDAGTYWTDEVTGDQLPAQLLAEQPTARRTAPQ' A
#
# COMPACT_ATOMS: atom_id res chain seq x y z
N MET A 1 38.41 -6.58 12.36
CA MET A 1 37.38 -7.53 11.90
C MET A 1 36.16 -7.22 12.72
N GLU A 2 35.26 -6.41 12.15
CA GLU A 2 34.02 -6.00 12.82
C GLU A 2 33.09 -7.22 12.91
N THR A 3 32.54 -7.47 14.09
CA THR A 3 31.60 -8.55 14.35
C THR A 3 30.23 -8.16 13.81
N GLU A 4 29.72 -8.89 12.82
CA GLU A 4 28.30 -8.83 12.42
C GLU A 4 27.42 -9.11 13.65
N PRO A 5 26.38 -8.30 13.91
CA PRO A 5 25.39 -8.66 14.91
C PRO A 5 24.61 -9.86 14.38
N THR A 6 24.76 -11.02 15.01
CA THR A 6 23.88 -12.17 14.78
C THR A 6 22.45 -11.71 15.07
N HIS A 7 21.60 -11.69 14.05
CA HIS A 7 20.16 -11.56 14.28
C HIS A 7 19.75 -12.77 15.12
N ALA A 8 19.50 -12.54 16.40
CA ALA A 8 18.95 -13.55 17.28
C ALA A 8 17.61 -14.00 16.68
N ASP A 9 17.58 -15.24 16.18
CA ASP A 9 16.38 -15.96 15.78
C ASP A 9 15.47 -16.07 17.02
N THR A 10 14.72 -15.01 17.28
CA THR A 10 13.62 -15.04 18.22
C THR A 10 12.54 -15.82 17.50
N ALA A 11 12.50 -17.13 17.74
CA ALA A 11 11.47 -18.02 17.25
C ALA A 11 10.10 -17.40 17.53
N ALA A 12 9.50 -16.82 16.49
CA ALA A 12 8.17 -16.24 16.56
C ALA A 12 7.19 -17.36 16.95
N PRO A 13 6.17 -17.08 17.78
CA PRO A 13 5.17 -18.09 18.07
C PRO A 13 4.55 -18.51 16.74
N ALA A 14 4.49 -19.82 16.51
CA ALA A 14 3.84 -20.41 15.34
C ALA A 14 2.35 -20.05 15.42
N HIS A 15 1.99 -18.89 14.87
CA HIS A 15 0.62 -18.54 14.56
C HIS A 15 0.17 -19.64 13.60
N SER A 16 -0.79 -20.46 14.02
CA SER A 16 -1.47 -21.36 13.10
C SER A 16 -2.09 -20.46 12.03
N ALA A 17 -1.40 -20.32 10.91
CA ALA A 17 -1.73 -19.36 9.89
C ALA A 17 -3.11 -19.76 9.35
N ALA A 18 -4.11 -18.92 9.62
CA ALA A 18 -5.29 -18.93 8.78
C ALA A 18 -4.82 -18.86 7.31
N PRO A 19 -5.49 -19.56 6.38
CA PRO A 19 -5.11 -19.50 4.99
C PRO A 19 -5.05 -18.04 4.54
N LEU A 20 -3.93 -17.65 3.92
CA LEU A 20 -3.75 -16.30 3.41
C LEU A 20 -4.77 -16.01 2.31
N ASP A 21 -5.38 -14.83 2.35
CA ASP A 21 -6.22 -14.33 1.28
C ASP A 21 -5.34 -13.79 0.15
N LEU A 22 -4.97 -14.67 -0.77
CA LEU A 22 -4.09 -14.32 -1.89
C LEU A 22 -4.79 -13.36 -2.88
N ASP A 23 -6.10 -13.49 -3.05
CA ASP A 23 -6.88 -12.62 -3.95
C ASP A 23 -6.93 -11.19 -3.42
N GLY A 24 -7.08 -11.04 -2.09
CA GLY A 24 -6.99 -9.73 -1.42
C GLY A 24 -5.61 -9.10 -1.60
N ILE A 25 -4.55 -9.87 -1.38
CA ILE A 25 -3.16 -9.40 -1.56
C ILE A 25 -2.90 -8.99 -3.01
N GLU A 26 -3.34 -9.78 -3.99
CA GLU A 26 -3.18 -9.45 -5.41
C GLU A 26 -3.86 -8.13 -5.75
N ARG A 27 -5.07 -7.89 -5.25
CA ARG A 27 -5.79 -6.62 -5.44
C ARG A 27 -5.05 -5.45 -4.83
N ASP A 28 -4.57 -5.59 -3.60
CA ASP A 28 -3.85 -4.53 -2.91
C ASP A 28 -2.56 -4.15 -3.67
N LEU A 29 -1.83 -5.14 -4.18
CA LEU A 29 -0.64 -4.91 -4.99
C LEU A 29 -0.96 -4.23 -6.32
N ALA A 30 -2.03 -4.66 -7.00
CA ALA A 30 -2.48 -4.00 -8.23
C ALA A 30 -2.87 -2.54 -7.99
N ASP A 31 -3.53 -2.23 -6.87
CA ASP A 31 -3.90 -0.86 -6.51
C ASP A 31 -2.65 0.01 -6.23
N VAL A 32 -1.59 -0.56 -5.65
CA VAL A 32 -0.29 0.12 -5.47
C VAL A 32 0.38 0.39 -6.81
N GLU A 33 0.41 -0.58 -7.73
CA GLU A 33 0.97 -0.38 -9.07
C GLU A 33 0.28 0.76 -9.82
N VAL A 34 -1.05 0.83 -9.75
CA VAL A 34 -1.83 1.93 -10.34
C VAL A 34 -1.48 3.27 -9.68
N ALA A 35 -1.34 3.31 -8.36
CA ALA A 35 -0.95 4.53 -7.64
C ALA A 35 0.44 5.04 -8.08
N LEU A 36 1.41 4.14 -8.22
CA LEU A 36 2.76 4.47 -8.70
C LEU A 36 2.76 4.96 -10.15
N ALA A 37 1.97 4.34 -11.03
CA ALA A 37 1.82 4.79 -12.41
C ALA A 37 1.22 6.20 -12.50
N ARG A 38 0.24 6.52 -11.65
CA ARG A 38 -0.33 7.88 -11.54
C ARG A 38 0.68 8.88 -11.02
N LEU A 39 1.56 8.47 -10.09
CA LEU A 39 2.60 9.33 -9.56
C LEU A 39 3.61 9.69 -10.64
N ASP A 40 4.05 8.71 -11.43
CA ASP A 40 4.93 8.92 -12.58
C ASP A 40 4.27 9.81 -13.65
N ALA A 41 2.98 9.58 -13.92
CA ALA A 41 2.20 10.38 -14.86
C ALA A 41 1.83 11.80 -14.34
N GLY A 42 2.10 12.12 -13.08
CA GLY A 42 1.74 13.41 -12.48
C GLY A 42 0.25 13.59 -12.15
N THR A 43 -0.54 12.51 -12.13
CA THR A 43 -2.00 12.51 -11.89
C THR A 43 -2.39 11.90 -10.53
N TYR A 44 -1.41 11.58 -9.68
CA TYR A 44 -1.63 10.92 -8.38
C TYR A 44 -2.54 11.71 -7.43
N TRP A 45 -2.46 13.03 -7.40
CA TRP A 45 -3.31 13.89 -6.58
C TRP A 45 -4.65 14.24 -7.24
N THR A 46 -4.97 13.69 -8.40
CA THR A 46 -6.19 14.05 -9.13
C THR A 46 -7.25 12.97 -8.91
N ASP A 47 -8.45 13.40 -8.49
CA ASP A 47 -9.65 12.57 -8.44
C ASP A 47 -10.01 12.16 -9.87
N GLU A 48 -10.12 10.85 -10.12
CA GLU A 48 -10.33 10.32 -11.48
C GLU A 48 -11.72 10.63 -12.05
N VAL A 49 -12.68 10.99 -11.20
CA VAL A 49 -14.07 11.25 -11.59
C VAL A 49 -14.32 12.74 -11.73
N THR A 50 -13.96 13.52 -10.71
CA THR A 50 -14.25 14.96 -10.71
C THR A 50 -13.13 15.78 -11.35
N GLY A 51 -11.90 15.26 -11.38
CA GLY A 51 -10.71 16.00 -11.78
C GLY A 51 -10.19 16.96 -10.71
N ASP A 52 -10.84 17.02 -9.55
CA ASP A 52 -10.40 17.86 -8.43
C ASP A 52 -9.16 17.27 -7.74
N GLN A 53 -8.54 18.07 -6.87
CA GLN A 53 -7.39 17.61 -6.10
C GLN A 53 -7.83 16.74 -4.91
N LEU A 54 -7.25 15.54 -4.77
CA LEU A 54 -7.40 14.66 -3.62
C LEU A 54 -6.76 15.31 -2.37
N PRO A 55 -7.43 15.30 -1.21
CA PRO A 55 -6.85 15.79 0.04
C PRO A 55 -5.58 15.02 0.41
N ALA A 56 -4.53 15.74 0.80
CA ALA A 56 -3.29 15.11 1.26
C ALA A 56 -3.51 14.18 2.46
N GLN A 57 -4.43 14.55 3.37
CA GLN A 57 -4.78 13.72 4.52
C GLN A 57 -5.37 12.36 4.11
N LEU A 58 -6.20 12.35 3.06
CA LEU A 58 -6.79 11.11 2.53
C LEU A 58 -5.69 10.20 1.98
N LEU A 59 -4.75 10.73 1.20
CA LEU A 59 -3.65 9.94 0.64
C LEU A 59 -2.63 9.50 1.69
N ALA A 60 -2.49 10.23 2.80
CA ALA A 60 -1.68 9.80 3.93
C ALA A 60 -2.29 8.58 4.65
N GLU A 61 -3.62 8.51 4.72
CA GLU A 61 -4.36 7.40 5.35
C GLU A 61 -4.58 6.22 4.39
N GLN A 62 -4.83 6.52 3.12
CA GLN A 62 -5.16 5.57 2.05
C GLN A 62 -4.39 5.94 0.77
N PRO A 63 -3.11 5.52 0.65
CA PRO A 63 -2.23 5.93 -0.46
C PRO A 63 -2.71 5.50 -1.85
N THR A 64 -3.56 4.48 -1.92
CA THR A 64 -4.13 3.97 -3.18
C THR A 64 -5.48 4.60 -3.52
N ALA A 65 -5.96 5.57 -2.73
CA ALA A 65 -7.22 6.25 -3.00
C ALA A 65 -7.22 6.93 -4.39
N ARG A 66 -8.33 6.76 -5.10
CA ARG A 66 -8.56 7.33 -6.44
C ARG A 66 -9.64 8.43 -6.44
N ARG A 67 -10.39 8.55 -5.35
CA ARG A 67 -11.57 9.41 -5.23
C ARG A 67 -11.69 10.02 -3.84
N THR A 68 -12.32 11.18 -3.76
CA THR A 68 -12.59 11.91 -2.52
C THR A 68 -13.74 11.30 -1.69
N ALA A 69 -14.73 10.69 -2.34
CA ALA A 69 -15.81 9.97 -1.67
C ALA A 69 -15.41 8.51 -1.40
N PRO A 70 -15.81 7.92 -0.26
CA PRO A 70 -15.66 6.48 -0.05
C PRO A 70 -16.44 5.71 -1.14
N GLN A 71 -15.80 4.67 -1.67
CA GLN A 71 -16.40 3.72 -2.64
C GLN A 71 -17.48 2.87 -1.97
#